data_AF-A0A3D8LIG9-F1
#
_entry.id   AF-A0A3D8LIG9-F1
#
_cell.length_a   1.000
_cell.length_b   1.000
_cell.length_c   1.000
_cell.angle_alpha   90.00
_cell.angle_beta   90.00
_cell.angle_gamma   90.00
#
_symmetry.space_group_name_H-M   'P 1'
#
loop_
_entity.id
_entity.type
_entity.pdbx_description
1 polymer ?
#
loop_
_entity_poly.entity_id
_entity_poly.type
_entity_poly.pdbx_seq_one_letter_code
_entity_poly.pdbx_strand_id
1 'polypeptide(L)' 'MFWTLMILPWIVLAIYLSRPKDDPRVTAFILVSLVIHLGIVINIRRKSVGMSVSETFKAFVPLWGTKEYKRLYFQEV' A
#
# COMPACT_ATOMS: atom_id res chain seq x y z
N MET A 1 2.75 6.40 -13.17
CA MET A 1 3.73 5.69 -12.31
C MET A 1 3.15 5.30 -10.95
N PHE A 2 2.56 6.22 -10.17
CA PHE A 2 1.96 5.90 -8.85
C PHE A 2 0.91 4.77 -8.91
N TRP A 3 -0.04 4.83 -9.85
CA TRP A 3 -1.06 3.80 -10.05
C TRP A 3 -0.47 2.42 -10.40
N THR A 4 0.65 2.39 -11.11
CA THR A 4 1.38 1.15 -11.41
C THR A 4 1.97 0.54 -10.14
N LEU A 5 2.47 1.36 -9.20
CA LEU A 5 2.98 0.88 -7.93
C LEU A 5 1.85 0.45 -6.98
N MET A 6 0.67 1.06 -7.10
CA MET A 6 -0.55 0.69 -6.36
C MET A 6 -1.07 -0.70 -6.69
N ILE A 7 -0.73 -1.27 -7.86
CA ILE A 7 -1.14 -2.63 -8.22
C ILE A 7 -0.24 -3.71 -7.63
N LEU A 8 0.96 -3.34 -7.17
CA LEU A 8 1.99 -4.26 -6.70
C LEU A 8 1.54 -5.17 -5.54
N PRO A 9 0.79 -4.69 -4.52
CA PRO A 9 0.25 -5.54 -3.47
C PRO A 9 -0.69 -6.63 -4.01
N TRP A 10 -1.46 -6.32 -5.05
CA TRP A 10 -2.40 -7.26 -5.67
C TRP A 10 -1.68 -8.34 -6.46
N ILE A 11 -0.58 -7.98 -7.15
CA ILE A 11 0.29 -8.96 -7.82
C ILE A 11 0.94 -9.89 -6.79
N VAL A 12 1.46 -9.32 -5.71
CA VAL A 12 2.08 -10.07 -4.61
C VAL A 12 1.06 -11.01 -3.95
N LEU A 13 -0.17 -10.54 -3.74
CA LEU A 13 -1.28 -11.35 -3.23
C LEU A 13 -1.67 -12.47 -4.19
N ALA A 14 -1.72 -12.21 -5.50
CA ALA A 14 -2.01 -13.23 -6.50
C ALA A 14 -0.94 -14.34 -6.50
N ILE A 15 0.33 -13.97 -6.38
CA ILE A 15 1.44 -14.92 -6.25
C ILE A 15 1.29 -15.76 -4.97
N TYR A 16 0.92 -15.14 -3.85
CA TYR A 16 0.69 -15.84 -2.59
C TYR A 16 -0.43 -16.87 -2.69
N LEU A 17 -1.58 -16.47 -3.25
CA LEU A 17 -2.74 -17.35 -3.40
C LEU A 17 -2.51 -18.49 -4.40
N SER A 18 -1.60 -18.30 -5.36
CA SER A 18 -1.32 -19.26 -6.43
C SER A 18 -0.24 -20.29 -6.06
N ARG A 19 0.37 -20.21 -4.86
CA ARG A 19 1.43 -21.14 -4.44
C ARG A 19 1.05 -21.93 -3.17
N PRO A 20 1.64 -23.13 -2.98
CA PRO A 20 1.53 -23.86 -1.72
C PRO A 20 2.05 -22.98 -0.57
N LYS A 21 1.28 -22.91 0.52
CA LYS A 21 1.45 -21.93 1.61
C LYS A 21 2.71 -22.13 2.47
N ASP A 22 3.50 -23.16 2.19
CA ASP A 22 4.60 -23.62 3.04
C ASP A 22 5.99 -23.24 2.54
N ASP A 23 6.11 -22.42 1.49
CA ASP A 23 7.41 -21.91 1.02
C ASP A 23 7.82 -20.62 1.77
N PRO A 24 8.83 -20.66 2.67
CA PRO A 24 9.27 -19.49 3.42
C PRO A 24 9.83 -18.36 2.53
N ARG A 25 10.28 -18.67 1.31
CA ARG A 25 10.78 -17.67 0.36
C ARG A 25 9.65 -16.79 -0.16
N VAL A 26 8.47 -17.38 -0.39
CA VAL A 26 7.27 -16.67 -0.85
C VAL A 26 6.80 -15.71 0.24
N THR A 27 6.76 -16.17 1.50
CA THR A 27 6.43 -15.33 2.66
C THR A 27 7.40 -14.17 2.83
N ALA A 28 8.71 -14.41 2.72
CA ALA A 28 9.72 -13.35 2.78
C ALA A 28 9.56 -12.32 1.66
N PHE A 29 9.30 -12.77 0.43
CA PHE A 29 9.04 -11.89 -0.72
C PHE A 29 7.82 -11.00 -0.50
N ILE A 30 6.74 -11.55 0.05
CA ILE A 30 5.51 -10.80 0.38
C ILE A 30 5.80 -9.73 1.42
N LEU A 31 6.49 -10.09 2.50
CA LEU A 31 6.85 -9.14 3.57
C LEU A 31 7.70 -7.98 3.03
N VAL A 32 8.73 -8.28 2.25
CA VAL A 32 9.57 -7.25 1.62
C VAL A 32 8.75 -6.35 0.70
N SER A 33 7.86 -6.94 -0.10
CA SER A 33 6.98 -6.17 -0.99
C SER A 33 6.02 -5.27 -0.22
N LEU A 34 5.46 -5.74 0.90
CA LEU A 34 4.61 -4.96 1.80
C LEU A 34 5.38 -3.78 2.41
N VAL A 35 6.61 -4.00 2.87
CA VAL A 35 7.48 -2.95 3.42
C VAL A 35 7.80 -1.90 2.36
N ILE A 36 8.14 -2.30 1.14
CA ILE A 36 8.37 -1.37 0.03
C ILE A 36 7.10 -0.56 -0.24
N HIS A 37 5.94 -1.22 -0.26
CA HIS A 37 4.69 -0.55 -0.57
C HIS A 37 4.31 0.50 0.49
N LEU A 38 4.33 0.12 1.77
CA LEU A 38 4.01 1.04 2.87
C LEU A 38 5.10 2.09 3.11
N GLY A 39 6.36 1.67 3.10
CA GLY A 39 7.51 2.52 3.46
C GLY A 39 7.95 3.47 2.34
N ILE A 40 7.76 3.10 1.08
CA ILE A 40 8.19 3.90 -0.08
C ILE A 40 6.98 4.48 -0.80
N VAL A 41 6.10 3.63 -1.34
CA VAL A 41 5.02 4.09 -2.24
C VAL A 41 4.03 5.00 -1.52
N ILE A 42 3.49 4.54 -0.38
CA ILE A 42 2.56 5.33 0.44
C ILE A 42 3.24 6.55 1.05
N ASN A 43 4.49 6.42 1.47
CA ASN A 43 5.25 7.53 2.07
C ASN A 43 5.58 8.65 1.07
N ILE A 44 5.91 8.32 -0.17
CA ILE A 44 6.07 9.30 -1.24
C ILE A 44 4.75 9.98 -1.52
N ARG A 45 3.67 9.19 -1.66
CA ARG A 45 2.34 9.74 -1.95
C ARG A 45 1.82 10.65 -0.85
N ARG A 46 1.88 10.23 0.42
CA ARG A 46 1.42 11.07 1.54
C ARG A 46 2.15 12.41 1.55
N LYS A 47 3.45 12.43 1.25
CA LYS A 47 4.23 13.67 1.17
C LYS A 47 3.76 14.54 0.00
N SER A 48 3.49 13.94 -1.16
CA SER A 48 3.03 14.65 -2.34
C SER A 48 1.64 15.27 -2.15
N VAL A 49 0.75 14.63 -1.37
CA VAL A 49 -0.59 15.16 -1.04
C VAL A 49 -0.63 15.97 0.27
N GLY A 50 0.52 16.20 0.92
CA GLY A 50 0.63 16.99 2.16
C GLY A 50 -0.02 16.34 3.39
N MET A 51 -0.04 15.02 3.48
CA MET A 51 -0.60 14.26 4.60
C MET A 51 0.44 13.92 5.67
N SER A 52 0.04 14.11 6.93
CA SER A 52 0.76 13.62 8.10
C SER A 52 0.68 12.09 8.21
N VAL A 53 1.55 11.51 9.03
CA VAL A 53 1.57 10.06 9.26
C VAL A 53 0.26 9.60 9.92
N SER A 54 -0.29 10.36 10.87
CA SER A 54 -1.56 10.03 11.53
C SER A 54 -2.76 10.06 10.57
N GLU A 55 -2.83 11.04 9.66
CA GLU A 55 -3.84 11.07 8.59
C GLU A 55 -3.67 9.89 7.63
N THR A 56 -2.43 9.48 7.35
CA THR A 56 -2.15 8.32 6.52
C THR A 56 -2.67 7.03 7.18
N PHE A 57 -2.47 6.86 8.49
CA PHE A 57 -3.06 5.73 9.22
C PHE A 57 -4.59 5.77 9.23
N LYS A 58 -5.18 6.96 9.40
CA LYS A 58 -6.64 7.12 9.31
C LYS A 58 -7.18 6.64 7.96
N ALA A 59 -6.48 6.94 6.86
CA ALA A 59 -6.89 6.49 5.51
C ALA A 59 -7.04 4.96 5.36
N PHE A 60 -6.42 4.16 6.23
CA PHE A 60 -6.56 2.70 6.25
C PHE A 60 -7.70 2.19 7.14
N VAL A 61 -8.32 3.06 7.94
CA VAL A 61 -9.45 2.69 8.80
C VAL A 61 -10.75 2.85 8.00
N PRO A 62 -11.49 1.75 7.73
CA PRO A 62 -12.75 1.81 7.00
C PRO A 62 -13.74 2.75 7.70
N LEU A 63 -14.56 3.45 6.90
CA LEU A 63 -15.62 4.39 7.33
C LEU A 63 -15.12 5.69 8.00
N TRP A 64 -14.10 5.63 8.87
CA TRP A 64 -13.61 6.79 9.60
C TRP A 64 -12.65 7.66 8.76
N GLY A 65 -11.80 7.05 7.95
CA GLY A 65 -10.78 7.76 7.16
C GLY A 65 -11.14 8.00 5.71
N THR A 66 -12.42 8.07 5.35
CA THR A 66 -12.85 8.17 3.95
C THR A 66 -12.33 9.44 3.25
N LYS A 67 -12.21 10.55 4.00
CA LYS A 67 -11.62 11.80 3.50
C LYS A 67 -10.13 11.64 3.22
N GLU A 68 -9.40 11.08 4.18
CA GLU A 68 -7.96 10.83 4.09
C GLU A 68 -7.64 9.79 3.01
N TYR A 69 -8.49 8.78 2.84
CA TYR A 69 -8.41 7.80 1.76
C TYR A 69 -8.55 8.46 0.38
N LYS A 70 -9.59 9.30 0.20
CA LYS A 70 -9.76 10.07 -1.04
C LYS A 70 -8.56 10.96 -1.32
N ARG A 71 -8.06 11.62 -0.28
CA ARG A 71 -6.87 12.47 -0.35
C ARG A 71 -5.63 11.68 -0.79
N LEU A 72 -5.37 10.55 -0.13
CA LEU A 72 -4.19 9.73 -0.36
C LEU A 72 -4.18 9.13 -1.78
N TYR A 73 -5.32 8.65 -2.28
CA TYR A 73 -5.36 7.89 -3.53
C TYR A 73 -5.83 8.69 -4.74
N PHE A 74 -6.68 9.71 -4.57
CA PHE A 74 -7.38 10.35 -5.70
C PHE A 74 -7.14 11.86 -5.84
N GLN A 75 -6.50 12.51 -4.87
CA GLN A 75 -6.15 13.92 -5.02
C GLN A 75 -5.12 14.10 -6.15
N GLU A 76 -5.41 14.97 -7.11
CA GLU A 76 -4.44 15.34 -8.14
C GLU A 76 -3.29 16.13 -7.50
N VAL A 77 -2.06 15.79 -7.90
CA VAL A 77 -0.81 16.39 -7.42
C VAL A 77 -0.02 16.83 -8.62
#